data_AF-A0A9P4N8Y6-F1
#
_entry.id   AF-A0A9P4N8Y6-F1
#
_cell.length_a   1.000
_cell.length_b   1.000
_cell.length_c   1.000
_cell.angle_alpha   90.00
_cell.angle_beta   90.00
_cell.angle_gamma   90.00
#
_symmetry.space_group_name_H-M   'P 1'
#
loop_
_entity.id
_entity.type
_entity.pdbx_description
1 polymer ?
#
loop_
_entity_poly.entity_id
_entity_poly.type
_entity_poly.pdbx_seq_one_letter_code
_entity_poly.pdbx_strand_id
1 'polypeptide(L)'
;MHSPSLTIFLLLTLLNSSLAWPSNTLALQNRGRHEHNDTSNCNSINHTCHQLRKLTQLTELASNQTQLSALVVSGQLDEGKVAEIQQNAAKANAILQAMQANSTLVDECAVVDAHLQVVHECKQMAKLTKFVELGNNQTAMQEIMPKIGNGTRAERFMENFVDATAKLQELQSNATLTGLCKGELNGTTSKDAFK
;
A
#
# COMPACT_ATOMS: atom_id res chain seq x y z
N MET A 1 -10.95 1.64 65.76
CA MET A 1 -10.12 2.62 66.50
C MET A 1 -8.67 2.20 66.27
N HIS A 2 -7.86 2.74 65.37
CA HIS A 2 -7.56 4.14 65.08
C HIS A 2 -7.08 4.30 63.62
N SER A 3 -7.57 5.34 62.94
CA SER A 3 -6.81 6.17 61.98
C SER A 3 -6.15 7.32 62.78
N PRO A 4 -5.20 8.14 62.28
CA PRO A 4 -4.95 8.52 60.88
C PRO A 4 -3.46 8.68 60.46
N SER A 5 -3.16 8.77 59.16
CA SER A 5 -2.10 9.69 58.73
C SER A 5 -2.24 10.10 57.27
N LEU A 6 -2.30 11.41 57.12
CA LEU A 6 -2.56 12.21 55.93
C LEU A 6 -1.21 12.84 55.59
N THR A 7 -0.61 12.48 54.45
CA THR A 7 0.42 13.34 53.83
C THR A 7 0.24 13.35 52.32
N ILE A 8 -0.28 14.49 51.89
CA ILE A 8 -0.25 15.08 50.55
C ILE A 8 1.21 15.34 50.19
N PHE A 9 1.65 14.99 48.98
CA PHE A 9 2.33 15.93 48.10
C PHE A 9 2.28 15.46 46.64
N LEU A 10 1.46 16.20 45.91
CA LEU A 10 1.27 16.19 44.48
C LEU A 10 2.47 16.92 43.86
N LEU A 11 3.30 16.22 43.07
CA LEU A 11 4.34 16.83 42.25
C LEU A 11 4.14 16.39 40.80
N LEU A 12 3.25 17.13 40.12
CA LEU A 12 3.30 17.24 38.67
C LEU A 12 4.58 17.98 38.30
N THR A 13 5.49 17.31 37.60
CA THR A 13 6.51 17.97 36.79
C THR A 13 6.25 17.61 35.33
N LEU A 14 5.55 18.53 34.65
CA LEU A 14 5.45 18.58 33.19
C LEU A 14 6.82 19.03 32.66
N LEU A 15 7.64 18.10 32.20
CA LEU A 15 8.73 18.41 31.29
C LEU A 15 8.14 18.60 29.89
N ASN A 16 7.90 19.87 29.55
CA ASN A 16 7.78 20.32 28.17
C ASN A 16 9.16 20.18 27.51
N SER A 17 9.42 19.02 26.92
CA SER A 17 10.48 18.87 25.93
C SER A 17 9.86 19.12 24.56
N SER A 18 9.93 20.38 24.14
CA SER A 18 9.76 20.77 22.75
C SER A 18 10.79 20.01 21.90
N LEU A 19 10.39 18.87 21.32
CA LEU A 19 11.12 18.29 20.20
C LEU A 19 10.89 19.20 19.00
N ALA A 20 11.63 20.30 18.96
CA ALA A 20 11.95 20.96 17.72
C ALA A 20 12.69 19.93 16.87
N TRP A 21 12.05 19.42 15.83
CA TRP A 21 12.73 18.62 14.83
C TRP A 21 13.88 19.46 14.26
N PRO A 22 15.12 18.95 14.30
CA PRO A 22 16.18 19.60 13.56
C PRO A 22 15.79 19.56 12.09
N SER A 23 15.66 20.75 11.51
CA SER A 23 15.74 20.93 10.07
C SER A 23 17.15 20.51 9.66
N ASN A 24 17.35 19.21 9.46
CA ASN A 24 18.49 18.69 8.73
C ASN A 24 18.29 19.15 7.29
N THR A 25 18.79 20.37 7.05
CA THR A 25 19.26 20.83 5.76
C THR A 25 20.31 19.81 5.31
N LEU A 26 19.84 18.72 4.70
CA LEU A 26 20.66 17.89 3.83
C LEU A 26 21.03 18.79 2.66
N ALA A 27 22.16 19.48 2.83
CA ALA A 27 22.92 20.07 1.76
C ALA A 27 23.12 18.98 0.70
N LEU A 28 22.36 19.09 -0.38
CA LEU A 28 22.70 18.49 -1.68
C LEU A 28 24.03 19.11 -2.10
N GLN A 29 25.11 18.53 -1.59
CA GLN A 29 26.45 18.90 -1.96
C GLN A 29 26.68 18.35 -3.38
N ASN A 30 26.47 19.26 -4.32
CA ASN A 30 26.89 19.24 -5.69
C ASN A 30 28.30 18.62 -5.84
N ARG A 31 28.36 17.31 -6.11
CA ARG A 31 29.53 16.67 -6.71
C ARG A 31 29.32 16.71 -8.22
N GLY A 32 30.02 17.65 -8.85
CA GLY A 32 30.04 17.80 -10.29
C GLY A 32 30.61 16.58 -11.00
N ARG A 33 30.01 16.32 -12.18
CA ARG A 33 30.58 15.73 -13.40
C ARG A 33 31.63 14.63 -13.24
N HIS A 34 31.21 13.41 -13.57
CA HIS A 34 31.87 12.67 -14.63
C HIS A 34 30.84 11.99 -15.54
N GLU A 35 31.12 12.11 -16.83
CA GLU A 35 30.46 11.45 -17.96
C GLU A 35 30.52 9.91 -17.85
N HIS A 36 29.54 9.28 -18.50
CA HIS A 36 29.41 7.87 -18.85
C HIS A 36 28.84 6.89 -17.81
N ASN A 37 27.60 6.48 -18.13
CA ASN A 37 27.10 5.10 -18.08
C ASN A 37 26.77 4.52 -16.69
N ASP A 38 25.58 4.83 -16.16
CA ASP A 38 25.01 4.00 -15.08
C ASP A 38 23.47 4.01 -15.07
N THR A 39 22.88 3.37 -16.08
CA THR A 39 21.44 3.02 -16.09
C THR A 39 21.21 1.61 -15.53
N SER A 40 21.91 1.24 -14.45
CA SER A 40 21.86 -0.13 -13.90
C SER A 40 21.33 -0.24 -12.47
N ASN A 41 21.34 0.84 -11.68
CA ASN A 41 21.13 0.70 -10.23
C ASN A 41 19.68 0.99 -9.75
N CYS A 42 18.89 1.76 -10.50
CA CYS A 42 17.47 2.02 -10.16
C CYS A 42 16.57 0.77 -10.25
N ASN A 43 17.01 -0.28 -10.95
CA ASN A 43 16.31 -1.57 -10.95
C ASN A 43 16.66 -2.44 -9.74
N SER A 44 17.83 -2.24 -9.10
CA SER A 44 18.30 -3.13 -8.03
C SER A 44 17.56 -2.86 -6.70
N ILE A 45 17.39 -1.58 -6.33
CA ILE A 45 16.70 -1.18 -5.09
C ILE A 45 15.21 -1.52 -5.19
N ASN A 46 14.54 -1.17 -6.30
CA ASN A 46 13.13 -1.50 -6.47
C ASN A 46 12.88 -3.02 -6.45
N HIS A 47 13.75 -3.81 -7.08
CA HIS A 47 13.69 -5.27 -6.99
C HIS A 47 13.88 -5.76 -5.55
N THR A 48 14.82 -5.17 -4.82
CA THR A 48 15.10 -5.52 -3.42
C THR A 48 13.93 -5.17 -2.50
N CYS A 49 13.32 -4.00 -2.67
CA CYS A 49 12.12 -3.58 -1.94
C CYS A 49 10.91 -4.45 -2.29
N HIS A 50 10.74 -4.79 -3.56
CA HIS A 50 9.72 -5.74 -3.99
C HIS A 50 9.91 -7.13 -3.35
N GLN A 51 11.15 -7.62 -3.29
CA GLN A 51 11.48 -8.87 -2.63
C GLN A 51 11.19 -8.78 -1.13
N LEU A 52 11.61 -7.71 -0.47
CA LEU A 52 11.33 -7.45 0.96
C LEU A 52 9.82 -7.51 1.23
N ARG A 53 9.03 -6.73 0.48
CA ARG A 53 7.56 -6.70 0.60
C ARG A 53 6.93 -8.06 0.36
N LYS A 54 7.37 -8.81 -0.66
CA LYS A 54 6.85 -10.15 -0.95
C LYS A 54 7.13 -11.13 0.19
N LEU A 55 8.34 -11.09 0.76
CA LEU A 55 8.70 -11.93 1.91
C LEU A 55 7.89 -11.54 3.15
N THR A 56 7.75 -10.24 3.44
CA THR A 56 6.92 -9.72 4.53
C THR A 56 5.47 -10.21 4.40
N GLN A 57 4.84 -10.02 3.24
CA GLN A 57 3.46 -10.46 2.99
C GLN A 57 3.29 -11.98 3.15
N LEU A 58 4.26 -12.76 2.68
CA LEU A 58 4.23 -14.21 2.84
C LEU A 58 4.32 -14.62 4.31
N THR A 59 5.20 -13.98 5.08
CA THR A 59 5.34 -14.26 6.52
C THR A 59 4.11 -13.82 7.32
N GLU A 60 3.53 -12.66 7.00
CA GLU A 60 2.29 -12.17 7.62
C GLU A 60 1.12 -13.11 7.33
N LEU A 61 0.93 -13.48 6.05
CA LEU A 61 -0.13 -14.42 5.66
C LEU A 61 0.03 -15.78 6.34
N ALA A 62 1.24 -16.32 6.39
CA ALA A 62 1.52 -17.60 7.05
C ALA A 62 1.26 -17.56 8.57
N SER A 63 1.46 -16.41 9.20
CA SER A 63 1.19 -16.22 10.63
C SER A 63 -0.29 -15.97 10.95
N ASN A 64 -1.09 -15.58 9.95
CA ASN A 64 -2.53 -15.31 10.12
C ASN A 64 -3.36 -16.56 9.85
N GLN A 65 -3.42 -17.45 10.86
CA GLN A 65 -4.16 -18.71 10.76
C GLN A 65 -5.65 -18.50 10.44
N THR A 66 -6.26 -17.42 10.95
CA THR A 66 -7.67 -17.10 10.66
C THR A 66 -7.89 -16.80 9.18
N GLN A 67 -7.01 -16.02 8.58
CA GLN A 67 -7.09 -15.69 7.15
C GLN A 67 -6.86 -16.94 6.28
N LEU A 68 -5.88 -17.79 6.60
CA LEU A 68 -5.65 -19.05 5.89
C LEU A 68 -6.86 -19.98 5.98
N SER A 69 -7.45 -20.12 7.17
CA SER A 69 -8.66 -20.93 7.36
C SER A 69 -9.85 -20.38 6.58
N ALA A 70 -10.03 -19.05 6.52
CA ALA A 70 -11.07 -18.43 5.72
C ALA A 70 -10.89 -18.68 4.21
N LEU A 71 -9.64 -18.68 3.73
CA LEU A 71 -9.31 -19.01 2.34
C LEU A 71 -9.56 -20.48 2.01
N VAL A 72 -9.34 -21.39 2.96
CA VAL A 72 -9.71 -22.82 2.79
C VAL A 72 -11.23 -22.99 2.76
N VAL A 73 -11.96 -22.36 3.69
CA VAL A 73 -13.43 -22.45 3.75
C VAL A 73 -14.09 -21.85 2.50
N SER A 74 -13.54 -20.76 1.96
CA SER A 74 -14.02 -20.15 0.71
C SER A 74 -13.60 -20.92 -0.55
N GLY A 75 -12.83 -22.00 -0.42
CA GLY A 75 -12.34 -22.81 -1.54
C GLY A 75 -11.24 -22.16 -2.38
N GLN A 76 -10.66 -21.05 -1.92
CA GLN A 76 -9.57 -20.35 -2.60
C GLN A 76 -8.21 -21.03 -2.36
N LEU A 77 -8.06 -21.73 -1.25
CA LEU A 77 -6.88 -22.53 -0.90
C LEU A 77 -7.29 -23.95 -0.48
N ASP A 78 -6.33 -24.86 -0.57
CA ASP A 78 -6.43 -26.22 -0.01
C ASP A 78 -5.44 -26.39 1.15
N GLU A 79 -5.67 -27.38 2.01
CA GLU A 79 -4.81 -27.63 3.19
C GLU A 79 -3.35 -27.90 2.81
N GLY A 80 -3.12 -28.50 1.64
CA GLY A 80 -1.78 -28.73 1.11
C GLY A 80 -1.04 -27.42 0.81
N LYS A 81 -1.72 -26.48 0.14
CA LYS A 81 -1.18 -25.13 -0.11
C LYS A 81 -0.98 -24.34 1.17
N VAL A 82 -1.82 -24.52 2.19
CA VAL A 82 -1.61 -23.88 3.50
C VAL A 82 -0.29 -24.36 4.11
N ALA A 83 -0.02 -25.67 4.10
CA ALA A 83 1.24 -26.23 4.56
C ALA A 83 2.44 -25.72 3.73
N GLU A 84 2.28 -25.59 2.40
CA GLU A 84 3.30 -25.03 1.52
C GLU A 84 3.60 -23.55 1.84
N ILE A 85 2.56 -22.73 2.08
CA ILE A 85 2.70 -21.34 2.50
C ILE A 85 3.48 -21.25 3.82
N GLN A 86 3.14 -22.08 4.81
CA GLN A 86 3.84 -22.11 6.09
C GLN A 86 5.31 -22.53 5.94
N GLN A 87 5.59 -23.54 5.11
CA GLN A 87 6.96 -23.98 4.84
C GLN A 87 7.78 -22.90 4.12
N ASN A 88 7.19 -22.26 3.11
CA ASN A 88 7.85 -21.20 2.36
C ASN A 88 8.06 -19.95 3.23
N ALA A 89 7.13 -19.65 4.14
CA ALA A 89 7.28 -18.57 5.11
C ALA A 89 8.43 -18.81 6.09
N ALA A 90 8.64 -20.05 6.55
CA ALA A 90 9.78 -20.37 7.41
C ALA A 90 11.13 -20.09 6.72
N LYS A 91 11.24 -20.46 5.42
CA LYS A 91 12.43 -20.14 4.61
C LYS A 91 12.55 -18.64 4.34
N ALA A 92 11.43 -17.99 4.03
CA ALA A 92 11.35 -16.56 3.76
C ALA A 92 11.74 -15.72 4.98
N ASN A 93 11.40 -16.17 6.19
CA ASN A 93 11.68 -15.44 7.42
C ASN A 93 13.19 -15.24 7.67
N ALA A 94 14.01 -16.26 7.36
CA ALA A 94 15.46 -16.13 7.46
C ALA A 94 16.03 -15.08 6.49
N ILE A 95 15.52 -15.07 5.25
CA ILE A 95 15.91 -14.08 4.23
C ILE A 95 15.41 -12.69 4.64
N LEU A 96 14.17 -12.59 5.14
CA LEU A 96 13.57 -11.35 5.60
C LEU A 96 14.38 -10.73 6.74
N GLN A 97 14.76 -11.51 7.75
CA GLN A 97 15.61 -11.04 8.85
C GLN A 97 16.97 -10.53 8.36
N ALA A 98 17.59 -11.22 7.40
CA ALA A 98 18.86 -10.79 6.82
C ALA A 98 18.71 -9.46 6.05
N MET A 99 17.61 -9.26 5.31
CA MET A 99 17.34 -8.02 4.60
C MET A 99 17.01 -6.87 5.56
N GLN A 100 16.23 -7.14 6.61
CA GLN A 100 15.84 -6.14 7.62
C GLN A 100 16.99 -5.70 8.52
N ALA A 101 18.08 -6.47 8.60
CA ALA A 101 19.27 -6.08 9.33
C ALA A 101 19.96 -4.82 8.77
N ASN A 102 19.68 -4.46 7.50
CA ASN A 102 20.12 -3.19 6.92
C ASN A 102 19.01 -2.14 7.07
N SER A 103 19.10 -1.31 8.12
CA SER A 103 18.09 -0.29 8.42
C SER A 103 17.93 0.73 7.29
N THR A 104 19.02 1.13 6.62
CA THR A 104 18.97 2.04 5.47
C THR A 104 18.15 1.47 4.33
N LEU A 105 18.31 0.18 4.02
CA LEU A 105 17.50 -0.49 3.01
C LEU A 105 16.01 -0.50 3.39
N VAL A 106 15.69 -0.77 4.65
CA VAL A 106 14.30 -0.78 5.15
C VAL A 106 13.67 0.61 5.00
N ASP A 107 14.41 1.66 5.38
CA ASP A 107 13.95 3.04 5.29
C ASP A 107 13.71 3.47 3.83
N GLU A 108 14.64 3.13 2.92
CA GLU A 108 14.47 3.38 1.49
C GLU A 108 13.26 2.64 0.92
N CYS A 109 13.08 1.37 1.29
CA CYS A 109 11.96 0.58 0.83
C CYS A 109 10.62 1.07 1.37
N ALA A 110 10.57 1.65 2.58
CA ALA A 110 9.37 2.27 3.10
C ALA A 110 8.92 3.47 2.24
N VAL A 111 9.87 4.29 1.75
CA VAL A 111 9.57 5.39 0.82
C VAL A 111 9.07 4.87 -0.52
N VAL A 112 9.72 3.83 -1.06
CA VAL A 112 9.30 3.19 -2.32
C VAL A 112 7.89 2.61 -2.20
N ASP A 113 7.60 1.88 -1.11
CA ASP A 113 6.29 1.28 -0.89
C ASP A 113 5.20 2.34 -0.71
N ALA A 114 5.48 3.44 0.00
CA ALA A 114 4.55 4.57 0.11
C ALA A 114 4.24 5.20 -1.26
N HIS A 115 5.26 5.40 -2.11
CA HIS A 115 5.04 5.89 -3.47
C HIS A 115 4.23 4.90 -4.32
N LEU A 116 4.55 3.60 -4.27
CA LEU A 116 3.81 2.57 -4.99
C LEU A 116 2.36 2.47 -4.53
N GLN A 117 2.07 2.69 -3.25
CA GLN A 117 0.71 2.76 -2.73
C GLN A 117 -0.06 3.92 -3.35
N VAL A 118 0.52 5.13 -3.37
CA VAL A 118 -0.10 6.29 -4.03
C VAL A 118 -0.36 5.99 -5.50
N VAL A 119 0.62 5.46 -6.23
CA VAL A 119 0.46 5.09 -7.64
C VAL A 119 -0.67 4.07 -7.83
N HIS A 120 -0.79 3.08 -6.94
CA HIS A 120 -1.86 2.09 -6.96
C HIS A 120 -3.23 2.74 -6.75
N GLU A 121 -3.37 3.57 -5.72
CA GLU A 121 -4.60 4.30 -5.41
C GLU A 121 -5.01 5.24 -6.56
N CYS A 122 -4.05 5.92 -7.20
CA CYS A 122 -4.31 6.74 -8.39
C CYS A 122 -4.79 5.91 -9.58
N LYS A 123 -4.18 4.75 -9.84
CA LYS A 123 -4.63 3.81 -10.89
C LYS A 123 -6.01 3.25 -10.57
N GLN A 124 -6.30 2.94 -9.31
CA GLN A 124 -7.61 2.49 -8.86
C GLN A 124 -8.65 3.59 -9.09
N MET A 125 -8.39 4.81 -8.65
CA MET A 125 -9.26 5.97 -8.87
C MET A 125 -9.54 6.20 -10.36
N ALA A 126 -8.53 6.11 -11.23
CA ALA A 126 -8.71 6.25 -12.67
C ALA A 126 -9.57 5.13 -13.28
N LYS A 127 -9.39 3.89 -12.84
CA LYS A 127 -10.23 2.75 -13.27
C LYS A 127 -11.68 2.92 -12.81
N LEU A 128 -11.88 3.28 -11.54
CA LEU A 128 -13.20 3.53 -10.97
C LEU A 128 -13.90 4.70 -11.66
N THR A 129 -13.17 5.78 -11.95
CA THR A 129 -13.69 6.93 -12.71
C THR A 129 -14.22 6.49 -14.07
N LYS A 130 -13.42 5.76 -14.85
CA LYS A 130 -13.85 5.23 -16.16
C LYS A 130 -15.04 4.29 -16.05
N PHE A 131 -15.10 3.48 -15.00
CA PHE A 131 -16.20 2.56 -14.77
C PHE A 131 -17.51 3.30 -14.41
N VAL A 132 -17.41 4.34 -13.57
CA VAL A 132 -18.55 5.19 -13.21
C VAL A 132 -19.02 6.02 -14.42
N GLU A 133 -18.11 6.57 -15.21
CA GLU A 133 -18.41 7.26 -16.47
C GLU A 133 -19.14 6.34 -17.46
N LEU A 134 -18.70 5.09 -17.57
CA LEU A 134 -19.35 4.09 -18.41
C LEU A 134 -20.79 3.82 -17.96
N GLY A 135 -21.00 3.60 -16.65
CA GLY A 135 -22.35 3.32 -16.12
C GLY A 135 -23.29 4.52 -16.15
N ASN A 136 -22.77 5.74 -16.05
CA ASN A 136 -23.55 6.97 -16.22
C ASN A 136 -23.85 7.29 -17.70
N ASN A 137 -23.16 6.66 -18.65
CA ASN A 137 -23.45 6.79 -20.07
C ASN A 137 -24.57 5.82 -20.47
N GLN A 138 -25.79 6.34 -20.55
CA GLN A 138 -26.98 5.56 -20.87
C GLN A 138 -26.87 4.78 -22.20
N THR A 139 -26.22 5.33 -23.22
CA THR A 139 -26.05 4.66 -24.52
C THR A 139 -25.06 3.50 -24.39
N ALA A 140 -23.92 3.72 -23.75
CA ALA A 140 -22.93 2.66 -23.51
C ALA A 140 -23.49 1.53 -22.63
N MET A 141 -24.32 1.87 -21.63
CA MET A 141 -24.97 0.87 -20.81
C MET A 141 -26.02 0.05 -21.58
N GLN A 142 -26.79 0.67 -22.48
CA GLN A 142 -27.71 -0.06 -23.35
C GLN A 142 -26.99 -1.06 -24.27
N GLU A 143 -25.76 -0.75 -24.70
CA GLU A 143 -24.93 -1.67 -25.49
C GLU A 143 -24.27 -2.78 -24.67
N ILE A 144 -23.94 -2.51 -23.41
CA ILE A 144 -23.20 -3.43 -22.54
C ILE A 144 -24.11 -4.39 -21.78
N MET A 145 -25.29 -3.94 -21.31
CA MET A 145 -26.20 -4.80 -20.54
C MET A 145 -26.56 -6.11 -21.26
N PRO A 146 -26.88 -6.11 -22.58
CA PRO A 146 -27.14 -7.35 -23.30
C PRO A 146 -25.93 -8.29 -23.38
N LYS A 147 -24.70 -7.76 -23.34
CA LYS A 147 -23.44 -8.52 -23.41
C LYS A 147 -23.03 -9.12 -22.07
N ILE A 148 -23.38 -8.47 -20.95
CA ILE A 148 -23.20 -9.01 -19.60
C ILE A 148 -24.03 -10.28 -19.40
N GLY A 149 -25.14 -10.38 -20.14
CA GLY A 149 -26.10 -11.46 -20.05
C GLY A 149 -27.19 -11.14 -19.02
N ASN A 150 -27.96 -12.16 -18.69
CA ASN A 150 -29.19 -12.08 -17.92
C ASN A 150 -29.01 -12.43 -16.43
N GLY A 151 -29.95 -11.95 -15.60
CA GLY A 151 -30.07 -12.29 -14.17
C GLY A 151 -28.87 -11.86 -13.32
N THR A 152 -28.31 -12.82 -12.57
CA THR A 152 -27.27 -12.62 -11.53
C THR A 152 -25.99 -11.91 -12.01
N ARG A 153 -25.70 -11.88 -13.32
CA ARG A 153 -24.55 -11.12 -13.85
C ARG A 153 -24.84 -9.64 -13.96
N ALA A 154 -26.05 -9.28 -14.40
CA ALA A 154 -26.51 -7.90 -14.45
C ALA A 154 -26.66 -7.32 -13.03
N GLU A 155 -27.20 -8.11 -12.09
CA GLU A 155 -27.30 -7.73 -10.68
C GLU A 155 -25.92 -7.45 -10.07
N ARG A 156 -24.96 -8.37 -10.22
CA ARG A 156 -23.58 -8.16 -9.76
C ARG A 156 -22.90 -6.98 -10.44
N PHE A 157 -23.20 -6.71 -11.70
CA PHE A 157 -22.67 -5.52 -12.37
C PHE A 157 -23.18 -4.24 -11.72
N MET A 158 -24.48 -4.16 -11.42
CA MET A 158 -25.07 -3.00 -10.74
C MET A 158 -24.56 -2.86 -9.30
N GLU A 159 -24.38 -3.96 -8.57
CA GLU A 159 -23.76 -3.98 -7.25
C GLU A 159 -22.33 -3.43 -7.31
N ASN A 160 -21.50 -3.98 -8.21
CA ASN A 160 -20.14 -3.49 -8.43
C ASN A 160 -20.10 -2.01 -8.84
N PHE A 161 -21.12 -1.52 -9.57
CA PHE A 161 -21.23 -0.11 -9.95
C PHE A 161 -21.52 0.79 -8.75
N VAL A 162 -22.41 0.38 -7.85
CA VAL A 162 -22.69 1.09 -6.59
C VAL A 162 -21.44 1.12 -5.71
N ASP A 163 -20.78 -0.03 -5.53
CA ASP A 163 -19.55 -0.15 -4.75
C ASP A 163 -18.41 0.70 -5.35
N ALA A 164 -18.26 0.66 -6.67
CA ALA A 164 -17.26 1.46 -7.37
C ALA A 164 -17.51 2.97 -7.21
N THR A 165 -18.78 3.39 -7.24
CA THR A 165 -19.18 4.79 -7.03
C THR A 165 -18.85 5.24 -5.60
N ALA A 166 -19.22 4.43 -4.60
CA ALA A 166 -18.91 4.70 -3.21
C ALA A 166 -17.39 4.75 -2.96
N LYS A 167 -16.64 3.78 -3.50
CA LYS A 167 -15.18 3.74 -3.36
C LYS A 167 -14.49 4.90 -4.07
N LEU A 168 -14.98 5.30 -5.25
CA LEU A 168 -14.47 6.48 -5.95
C LEU A 168 -14.68 7.74 -5.11
N GLN A 169 -15.86 7.92 -4.52
CA GLN A 169 -16.16 9.05 -3.65
C GLN A 169 -15.27 9.07 -2.41
N GLU A 170 -15.01 7.92 -1.80
CA GLU A 170 -14.07 7.77 -0.69
C GLU A 170 -12.67 8.24 -1.08
N LEU A 171 -12.11 7.76 -2.21
CA LEU A 171 -10.78 8.15 -2.68
C LEU A 171 -10.72 9.64 -3.04
N GLN A 172 -11.75 10.18 -3.69
CA GLN A 172 -11.83 11.60 -4.06
C GLN A 172 -11.99 12.53 -2.85
N SER A 173 -12.51 12.05 -1.73
CA SER A 173 -12.60 12.83 -0.49
C SER A 173 -11.23 13.15 0.13
N ASN A 174 -10.20 12.37 -0.22
CA ASN A 174 -8.82 12.65 0.16
C ASN A 174 -8.21 13.66 -0.83
N ALA A 175 -8.21 14.94 -0.44
CA ALA A 175 -7.69 16.04 -1.27
C ALA A 175 -6.19 15.88 -1.60
N THR A 176 -5.40 15.36 -0.66
CA THR A 176 -3.96 15.10 -0.86
C THR A 176 -3.75 14.05 -1.93
N LEU A 177 -4.43 12.90 -1.81
CA LEU A 177 -4.38 11.84 -2.82
C LEU A 177 -4.85 12.35 -4.18
N THR A 178 -5.98 13.06 -4.24
CA THR A 178 -6.50 13.64 -5.48
C THR A 178 -5.51 14.62 -6.12
N GLY A 179 -4.81 15.42 -5.32
CA GLY A 179 -3.74 16.30 -5.77
C GLY A 179 -2.56 15.53 -6.38
N LEU A 180 -2.07 14.51 -5.67
CA LEU A 180 -0.97 13.64 -6.14
C LEU A 180 -1.34 12.93 -7.44
N CYS A 181 -2.57 12.39 -7.53
CA CYS A 181 -3.01 11.65 -8.71
C CYS A 181 -3.17 12.50 -9.97
N LYS A 182 -3.43 13.81 -9.84
CA LYS A 182 -3.39 14.70 -11.00
C LYS A 182 -1.99 14.82 -11.61
N GLY A 183 -0.95 14.70 -10.79
CA GLY A 183 0.44 14.61 -11.24
C GLY A 183 0.77 13.26 -11.87
N GLU A 184 0.36 12.16 -11.21
CA GLU A 184 0.65 10.78 -11.65
C GLU A 184 -0.13 10.37 -12.92
N LEU A 185 -1.36 10.86 -13.14
CA LEU A 185 -2.21 10.46 -14.28
C LEU A 185 -1.93 11.26 -15.56
N ASN A 186 -1.41 12.48 -15.45
CA ASN A 186 -0.97 13.29 -16.60
C ASN A 186 0.47 12.94 -17.03
N GLY A 187 1.20 12.19 -16.20
CA GLY A 187 2.46 11.54 -16.57
C GLY A 187 2.19 10.31 -17.43
N THR A 188 2.24 10.47 -18.75
CA THR A 188 2.45 9.37 -19.71
C THR A 188 3.87 8.77 -19.58
N THR A 189 4.36 8.59 -18.37
CA THR A 189 5.75 8.25 -18.07
C THR A 189 5.89 7.32 -16.85
N SER A 190 4.99 6.35 -16.66
CA SER A 190 5.38 5.17 -15.84
C SER A 190 6.39 4.26 -16.56
N LYS A 191 6.81 4.61 -17.79
CA LYS A 191 8.02 4.09 -18.44
C LYS A 191 9.24 5.01 -18.29
N ASP A 192 9.07 6.27 -17.89
CA ASP A 192 10.13 7.29 -17.93
C ASP A 192 10.30 8.08 -16.61
N ALA A 193 9.56 7.76 -15.55
CA ALA A 193 9.86 8.24 -14.20
C ALA A 193 11.09 7.53 -13.60
N PHE A 194 11.55 6.45 -14.24
CA PHE A 194 12.80 5.75 -13.93
C PHE A 194 13.39 5.17 -15.23
N LYS A 195 13.87 6.05 -16.11
CA LYS A 195 14.79 5.69 -17.19
C LYS A 195 16.04 6.54 -17.13
#